data_AF-A0A8C4EV39-F1
#
_entry.id   AF-A0A8C4EV39-F1
#
_cell.length_a   1.000
_cell.length_b   1.000
_cell.length_c   1.000
_cell.angle_alpha   90.00
_cell.angle_beta   90.00
_cell.angle_gamma   90.00
#
_symmetry.space_group_name_H-M   'P 1'
#
loop_
_entity.id
_entity.type
_entity.pdbx_description
1 polymer ?
#
loop_
_entity_poly.entity_id
_entity_poly.type
_entity_poly.pdbx_seq_one_letter_code
_entity_poly.pdbx_strand_id
1 'polypeptide(L)'
;MIICASVCWIGKYANLINEITKSRDELKDERDQLKMYSSNLAKEMEVLQSQYDTVAAGRDKLQEELNRYNLNRTDKPCHQGWIQFNNKCCYLSAAGESKTWEESRKDCQEREADLVIITTKAELEFVKRSSSVTWIGLSRGEQQDEWKWVNGTNLEGTRFWEDGELNNNGGIEDCVEFSRFTAAWNDAPCDETFSWVCEH
;
A
#
# COMPACT_ATOMS: atom_id res chain seq x y z
N MET A 1 -69.92 -54.53 18.49
CA MET A 1 -68.75 -54.12 17.67
C MET A 1 -68.65 -52.60 17.44
N ILE A 2 -69.75 -51.84 17.53
CA ILE A 2 -69.79 -50.39 17.23
C ILE A 2 -69.13 -49.51 18.31
N ILE A 3 -69.26 -49.88 19.60
CA ILE A 3 -68.75 -49.07 20.73
C ILE A 3 -67.20 -48.99 20.75
N CYS A 4 -66.49 -50.06 20.38
CA CYS A 4 -65.01 -50.05 20.31
C CYS A 4 -64.47 -49.13 19.21
N ALA A 5 -65.16 -49.03 18.08
CA ALA A 5 -64.72 -48.20 16.96
C ALA A 5 -64.81 -46.70 17.32
N SER A 6 -65.88 -46.28 17.99
CA SER A 6 -66.09 -44.90 18.43
C SER A 6 -65.07 -44.46 19.49
N VAL A 7 -64.76 -45.31 20.47
CA VAL A 7 -63.76 -45.02 21.52
C VAL A 7 -62.34 -44.92 20.93
N CYS A 8 -62.00 -45.76 19.95
CA CYS A 8 -60.71 -45.68 19.23
C CYS A 8 -60.60 -44.40 18.39
N TRP A 9 -61.70 -43.93 17.79
CA TRP A 9 -61.75 -42.68 17.03
C TRP A 9 -61.55 -41.46 17.91
N ILE A 10 -62.21 -41.41 19.08
CA ILE A 10 -62.04 -40.35 20.07
C ILE A 10 -60.58 -40.28 20.57
N GLY A 11 -59.97 -41.44 20.85
CA GLY A 11 -58.56 -41.51 21.26
C GLY A 11 -57.58 -41.00 20.20
N LYS A 12 -57.80 -41.35 18.92
CA LYS A 12 -56.98 -40.82 17.81
C LYS A 12 -57.13 -39.31 17.65
N TYR A 13 -58.33 -38.78 17.79
CA TYR A 13 -58.59 -37.34 17.68
C TYR A 13 -57.94 -36.55 18.82
N ALA A 14 -57.99 -37.07 20.06
CA ALA A 14 -57.32 -36.47 21.21
C ALA A 14 -55.79 -36.44 21.06
N ASN A 15 -55.18 -37.51 20.52
CA ASN A 15 -53.75 -37.53 20.23
C ASN A 15 -53.35 -36.50 19.19
N LEU A 16 -54.10 -36.40 18.09
CA LEU A 16 -53.86 -35.40 17.04
C LEU A 16 -53.96 -33.97 17.58
N ILE A 17 -54.94 -33.68 18.45
CA ILE A 17 -55.05 -32.38 19.12
C ILE A 17 -53.81 -32.08 19.96
N ASN A 18 -53.31 -33.04 20.73
CA ASN A 18 -52.11 -32.86 21.55
C ASN A 18 -50.86 -32.60 20.69
N GLU A 19 -50.68 -33.35 19.60
CA GLU A 19 -49.57 -33.15 18.66
C GLU A 19 -49.61 -31.75 18.03
N ILE A 20 -50.77 -31.32 17.52
CA ILE A 20 -50.95 -29.98 16.95
C ILE A 20 -50.70 -28.88 18.00
N THR A 21 -51.18 -29.09 19.23
CA THR A 21 -50.99 -28.15 20.35
C THR A 21 -49.50 -28.01 20.67
N LYS A 22 -48.77 -29.13 20.73
CA LYS A 22 -47.32 -29.13 20.96
C LYS A 22 -46.58 -28.40 19.85
N SER A 23 -46.84 -28.75 18.59
CA SER A 23 -46.18 -28.08 17.44
C SER A 23 -46.51 -26.60 17.38
N ARG A 24 -47.74 -26.19 17.72
CA ARG A 24 -48.11 -24.77 17.80
C ARG A 24 -47.29 -24.03 18.86
N ASP A 25 -47.07 -24.65 20.02
CA ASP A 25 -46.35 -24.00 21.10
C ASP A 25 -44.83 -23.96 20.82
N GLU A 26 -44.26 -25.01 20.21
CA GLU A 26 -42.89 -24.99 19.66
C GLU A 26 -42.69 -23.87 18.63
N LEU A 27 -43.63 -23.71 17.68
CA LEU A 27 -43.56 -22.64 16.68
C LEU A 27 -43.71 -21.24 17.29
N LYS A 28 -44.42 -21.09 18.41
CA LYS A 28 -44.49 -19.81 19.13
C LYS A 28 -43.15 -19.47 19.76
N ASP A 29 -42.48 -20.46 20.37
CA ASP A 29 -41.18 -20.27 20.98
C ASP A 29 -40.13 -19.88 19.93
N GLU A 30 -40.10 -20.58 18.78
CA GLU A 30 -39.22 -20.23 17.66
C GLU A 30 -39.48 -18.80 17.14
N ARG A 31 -40.75 -18.42 16.98
CA ARG A 31 -41.14 -17.07 16.57
C ARG A 31 -40.62 -16.03 17.55
N ASP A 32 -40.71 -16.28 18.85
CA ASP A 32 -40.32 -15.31 19.87
C ASP A 32 -38.79 -15.22 20.00
N GLN A 33 -38.06 -16.33 19.79
CA GLN A 33 -36.60 -16.32 19.61
C GLN A 33 -36.17 -15.52 18.37
N LEU A 34 -36.82 -15.73 17.22
CA LEU A 34 -36.52 -15.01 15.98
C LEU A 34 -36.76 -13.51 16.11
N LYS A 35 -37.81 -13.10 16.84
CA LYS A 35 -38.06 -11.68 17.14
C LYS A 35 -36.94 -11.07 17.98
N MET A 36 -36.46 -11.80 18.99
CA MET A 36 -35.35 -11.34 19.82
C MET A 36 -34.07 -11.19 18.99
N TYR A 37 -33.75 -12.18 18.15
CA TYR A 37 -32.61 -12.14 17.25
C TYR A 37 -32.70 -10.97 16.26
N SER A 38 -33.86 -10.79 15.62
CA SER A 38 -34.11 -9.67 14.69
C SER A 38 -33.97 -8.31 15.39
N SER A 39 -34.42 -8.18 16.64
CA SER A 39 -34.26 -6.95 17.41
C SER A 39 -32.79 -6.66 17.74
N ASN A 40 -32.02 -7.68 18.11
CA ASN A 40 -30.58 -7.53 18.37
C ASN A 40 -29.83 -7.13 17.10
N LEU A 41 -30.12 -7.79 15.98
CA LEU A 41 -29.51 -7.47 14.69
C LEU A 41 -29.83 -6.04 14.25
N ALA A 42 -31.05 -5.55 14.48
CA ALA A 42 -31.41 -4.17 14.19
C ALA A 42 -30.55 -3.15 14.98
N LYS A 43 -30.25 -3.46 16.26
CA LYS A 43 -29.36 -2.63 17.08
C LYS A 43 -27.91 -2.68 16.57
N GLU A 44 -27.43 -3.87 16.18
CA GLU A 44 -26.09 -4.01 15.59
C GLU A 44 -25.96 -3.22 14.28
N MET A 45 -26.98 -3.24 13.43
CA MET A 45 -27.02 -2.44 12.21
C MET A 45 -26.98 -0.95 12.49
N GLU A 46 -27.68 -0.47 13.52
CA GLU A 46 -27.66 0.94 13.93
C GLU A 46 -26.26 1.37 14.40
N VAL A 47 -25.60 0.52 15.19
CA VAL A 47 -24.22 0.76 15.65
C VAL A 47 -23.25 0.81 14.47
N LEU A 48 -23.35 -0.16 13.54
CA LEU A 48 -22.49 -0.22 12.36
C LEU A 48 -22.68 1.01 11.47
N GLN A 49 -23.93 1.47 11.30
CA GLN A 49 -24.20 2.70 10.54
C GLN A 49 -23.52 3.91 11.19
N SER A 50 -23.62 4.04 12.52
CA SER A 50 -22.98 5.14 13.24
C SER A 50 -21.45 5.11 13.11
N GLN A 51 -20.83 3.92 13.15
CA GLN A 51 -19.40 3.76 12.92
C GLN A 51 -19.00 4.16 11.49
N TYR A 52 -19.79 3.74 10.49
CA TYR A 52 -19.57 4.11 9.11
C TYR A 52 -19.64 5.64 8.92
N ASP A 53 -20.66 6.29 9.47
CA ASP A 53 -20.83 7.74 9.38
C ASP A 53 -19.65 8.49 10.02
N THR A 54 -19.13 7.98 11.13
CA THR A 54 -17.93 8.53 11.80
C THR A 54 -16.69 8.42 10.92
N VAL A 55 -16.49 7.26 10.29
CA VAL A 55 -15.36 7.04 9.36
C VAL A 55 -15.51 7.90 8.11
N ALA A 56 -16.72 8.02 7.56
CA ALA A 56 -17.01 8.86 6.42
C ALA A 56 -16.71 10.34 6.71
N ALA A 57 -17.12 10.85 7.87
CA ALA A 57 -16.78 12.21 8.31
C ALA A 57 -15.26 12.41 8.48
N GLY A 58 -14.55 11.40 9.00
CA GLY A 58 -13.09 11.42 9.10
C GLY A 58 -12.41 11.49 7.73
N ARG A 59 -12.88 10.70 6.76
CA ARG A 59 -12.41 10.72 5.37
C ARG A 59 -12.65 12.08 4.73
N ASP A 60 -13.85 12.63 4.88
CA ASP A 60 -14.23 13.90 4.26
C ASP A 60 -13.38 15.06 4.83
N LYS A 61 -13.11 15.04 6.14
CA LYS A 61 -12.17 15.97 6.76
C LYS A 61 -10.75 15.85 6.20
N LEU A 62 -10.22 14.62 6.06
CA LEU A 62 -8.91 14.40 5.46
C LEU A 62 -8.85 14.89 4.01
N GLN A 63 -9.94 14.73 3.26
CA GLN A 63 -10.05 15.23 1.90
C GLN A 63 -9.99 16.76 1.86
N GLU A 64 -10.67 17.45 2.78
CA GLU A 64 -10.58 18.91 2.90
C GLU A 64 -9.18 19.38 3.29
N GLU A 65 -8.51 18.67 4.21
CA GLU A 65 -7.13 18.97 4.60
C GLU A 65 -6.16 18.79 3.43
N LEU A 66 -6.33 17.72 2.65
CA LEU A 66 -5.56 17.48 1.42
C LEU A 66 -5.83 18.58 0.38
N ASN A 67 -7.08 18.98 0.18
CA ASN A 67 -7.43 20.06 -0.74
C ASN A 67 -6.80 21.39 -0.31
N ARG A 68 -6.82 21.70 0.99
CA ARG A 68 -6.15 22.90 1.54
C ARG A 68 -4.64 22.84 1.34
N TYR A 69 -4.02 21.67 1.55
CA TYR A 69 -2.60 21.48 1.28
C TYR A 69 -2.28 21.72 -0.21
N ASN A 70 -3.10 21.20 -1.12
CA ASN A 70 -2.94 21.41 -2.56
C ASN A 70 -3.19 22.87 -2.99
N LEU A 71 -4.12 23.58 -2.35
CA LEU A 71 -4.35 25.01 -2.62
C LEU A 71 -3.19 25.90 -2.11
N ASN A 72 -2.55 25.50 -1.01
CA ASN A 72 -1.40 26.20 -0.44
C ASN A 72 -0.06 25.77 -1.04
N ARG A 73 -0.04 24.63 -1.75
CA ARG A 73 0.95 24.38 -2.81
C ARG A 73 0.68 25.41 -3.90
N THR A 74 1.20 26.62 -3.68
CA THR A 74 1.84 27.28 -4.80
C THR A 74 2.84 26.26 -5.31
N ASP A 75 2.58 25.67 -6.47
CA ASP A 75 3.59 24.91 -7.19
C ASP A 75 4.74 25.89 -7.40
N LYS A 76 5.66 25.95 -6.44
CA LYS A 76 6.92 26.64 -6.62
C LYS A 76 7.50 25.93 -7.83
N PRO A 77 7.59 26.61 -8.98
CA PRO A 77 8.15 25.99 -10.15
C PRO A 77 9.54 25.52 -9.73
N CYS A 78 9.89 24.29 -10.09
CA CYS A 78 11.23 23.81 -9.81
C CYS A 78 12.25 24.81 -10.34
N HIS A 79 13.38 24.94 -9.65
CA HIS A 79 14.46 25.84 -10.08
C HIS A 79 14.80 25.60 -11.56
N GLN A 80 15.26 26.64 -12.25
CA GLN A 80 15.62 26.52 -13.67
C GLN A 80 16.57 25.32 -13.89
N GLY A 81 16.22 24.42 -14.80
CA GLY A 81 16.97 23.18 -15.07
C GLY A 81 16.49 21.95 -14.31
N TRP A 82 15.53 22.10 -13.39
CA TRP A 82 14.87 20.99 -12.70
C TRP A 82 13.53 20.66 -13.36
N ILE A 83 13.13 19.41 -13.23
CA ILE A 83 11.91 18.85 -13.81
C ILE A 83 10.94 18.52 -12.68
N GLN A 84 9.73 19.06 -12.75
CA GLN A 84 8.67 18.68 -11.81
C GLN A 84 8.14 17.28 -12.15
N PHE A 85 8.13 16.39 -11.16
CA PHE A 85 7.61 15.02 -11.30
C PHE A 85 7.01 14.57 -9.97
N ASN A 86 5.75 14.11 -9.97
CA ASN A 86 5.05 13.60 -8.79
C ASN A 86 5.25 14.46 -7.54
N ASN A 87 5.01 15.77 -7.65
CA ASN A 87 5.14 16.72 -6.55
C ASN A 87 6.56 16.93 -6.00
N LYS A 88 7.58 16.32 -6.62
CA LYS A 88 9.00 16.51 -6.38
C LYS A 88 9.64 17.35 -7.49
N CYS A 89 10.79 17.93 -7.20
CA CYS A 89 11.67 18.52 -8.19
C CYS A 89 12.86 17.60 -8.41
N CYS A 90 13.08 17.19 -9.66
CA CYS A 90 14.16 16.28 -10.02
C CYS A 90 15.18 16.95 -10.94
N TYR A 91 16.47 16.71 -10.71
CA TYR A 91 17.56 17.16 -11.56
C TYR A 91 18.25 15.97 -12.18
N LEU A 92 18.47 16.02 -13.49
CA LEU A 92 19.28 15.05 -14.22
C LEU A 92 20.62 15.71 -14.51
N SER A 93 21.72 15.01 -14.22
CA SER A 93 23.06 15.50 -14.54
C SER A 93 23.20 15.81 -16.04
N ALA A 94 24.07 16.76 -16.38
CA ALA A 94 24.22 17.16 -17.78
C ALA A 94 24.83 16.02 -18.62
N ALA A 95 24.53 16.03 -19.93
CA ALA A 95 25.07 15.03 -20.84
C ALA A 95 26.62 15.04 -20.83
N GLY A 96 27.23 13.89 -20.55
CA GLY A 96 28.68 13.74 -20.46
C GLY A 96 29.28 13.99 -19.06
N GLU A 97 28.48 14.45 -18.10
CA GLU A 97 28.92 14.52 -16.70
C GLU A 97 28.78 13.15 -16.03
N SER A 98 29.81 12.78 -15.27
CA SER A 98 29.84 11.59 -14.44
C SER A 98 30.64 11.83 -13.17
N LYS A 99 30.22 11.18 -12.08
CA LYS A 99 30.78 11.31 -10.72
C LYS A 99 30.68 9.97 -10.00
N THR A 100 31.50 9.78 -8.98
CA THR A 100 31.33 8.66 -8.03
C THR A 100 30.01 8.80 -7.26
N TRP A 101 29.51 7.72 -6.68
CA TRP A 101 28.23 7.76 -5.95
C TRP A 101 28.22 8.83 -4.85
N GLU A 102 29.31 8.91 -4.08
CA GLU A 102 29.47 9.89 -3.00
C GLU A 102 29.55 11.33 -3.53
N GLU A 103 30.28 11.57 -4.62
CA GLU A 103 30.35 12.89 -5.26
C GLU A 103 29.01 13.31 -5.87
N SER A 104 28.27 12.38 -6.45
CA SER A 104 26.91 12.61 -6.96
C SER A 104 25.95 12.97 -5.83
N ARG A 105 26.00 12.24 -4.72
CA ARG A 105 25.21 12.56 -3.52
C ARG A 105 25.54 13.94 -2.99
N LYS A 106 26.82 14.26 -2.88
CA LYS A 106 27.28 15.57 -2.44
C LYS A 106 26.80 16.69 -3.36
N ASP A 107 26.85 16.50 -4.69
CA ASP A 107 26.30 17.47 -5.65
C ASP A 107 24.79 17.69 -5.44
N CYS A 108 24.02 16.63 -5.18
CA CYS A 108 22.61 16.78 -4.84
C CYS A 108 22.39 17.56 -3.54
N GLN A 109 23.18 17.27 -2.50
CA GLN A 109 23.09 17.95 -1.20
C GLN A 109 23.48 19.43 -1.28
N GLU A 110 24.49 19.78 -2.07
CA GLU A 110 24.86 21.17 -2.37
C GLU A 110 23.75 21.93 -3.09
N ARG A 111 22.80 21.22 -3.72
CA ARG A 111 21.59 21.77 -4.35
C ARG A 111 20.34 21.66 -3.47
N GLU A 112 20.50 21.40 -2.17
CA GLU A 112 19.39 21.22 -1.21
C GLU A 112 18.46 20.02 -1.54
N ALA A 113 19.01 19.00 -2.20
CA ALA A 113 18.34 17.76 -2.61
C ALA A 113 19.12 16.53 -2.11
N ASP A 114 18.70 15.32 -2.47
CA ASP A 114 19.51 14.10 -2.32
C ASP A 114 19.36 13.22 -3.57
N LEU A 115 20.10 12.12 -3.68
CA LEU A 115 19.94 11.18 -4.80
C LEU A 115 18.53 10.58 -4.83
N VAL A 116 18.02 10.32 -6.03
CA VAL A 116 16.63 9.88 -6.24
C VAL A 116 16.31 8.56 -5.53
N ILE A 117 15.17 8.54 -4.83
CA ILE A 117 14.59 7.33 -4.23
C ILE A 117 13.53 6.78 -5.18
N ILE A 118 13.63 5.49 -5.51
CA ILE A 118 12.71 4.82 -6.43
C ILE A 118 11.92 3.77 -5.67
N THR A 119 10.69 4.11 -5.27
CA THR A 119 9.77 3.18 -4.58
C THR A 119 8.61 2.73 -5.46
N THR A 120 8.38 3.46 -6.56
CA THR A 120 7.27 3.24 -7.48
C THR A 120 7.74 3.02 -8.91
N LYS A 121 6.92 2.35 -9.72
CA LYS A 121 7.18 2.19 -11.16
C LYS A 121 7.25 3.55 -11.87
N ALA A 122 6.45 4.53 -11.44
CA ALA A 122 6.46 5.86 -12.03
C ALA A 122 7.83 6.55 -11.86
N GLU A 123 8.45 6.45 -10.68
CA GLU A 123 9.81 6.98 -10.43
C GLU A 123 10.86 6.25 -11.28
N LEU A 124 10.75 4.93 -11.45
CA LEU A 124 11.64 4.19 -12.34
C LEU A 124 11.52 4.67 -13.80
N GLU A 125 10.29 4.87 -14.30
CA GLU A 125 10.07 5.42 -15.64
C GLU A 125 10.59 6.85 -15.79
N PHE A 126 10.60 7.65 -14.71
CA PHE A 126 11.21 8.97 -14.73
C PHE A 126 12.73 8.90 -14.93
N VAL A 127 13.42 8.03 -14.18
CA VAL A 127 14.89 7.90 -14.24
C VAL A 127 15.38 7.38 -15.60
N LYS A 128 14.57 6.59 -16.33
CA LYS A 128 14.84 6.20 -17.73
C LYS A 128 15.16 7.37 -18.67
N ARG A 129 14.69 8.58 -18.34
CA ARG A 129 14.96 9.80 -19.11
C ARG A 129 16.43 10.25 -19.06
N SER A 130 17.21 9.79 -18.07
CA SER A 130 18.65 10.07 -17.95
C SER A 130 19.46 9.59 -19.17
N SER A 131 18.93 8.62 -19.94
CA SER A 131 19.55 8.06 -21.16
C SER A 131 20.97 7.48 -21.00
N SER A 132 21.46 7.41 -19.76
CA SER A 132 22.79 6.95 -19.34
C SER A 132 22.65 5.99 -18.14
N VAL A 133 23.70 5.21 -17.88
CA VAL A 133 23.87 4.52 -16.59
C VAL A 133 23.89 5.57 -15.50
N THR A 134 23.09 5.40 -14.45
CA THR A 134 22.75 6.51 -13.55
C THR A 134 22.72 6.10 -12.08
N TRP A 135 23.46 6.80 -11.23
CA TRP A 135 23.37 6.62 -9.78
C TRP A 135 21.99 6.95 -9.23
N ILE A 136 21.50 6.08 -8.34
CA ILE A 136 20.29 6.28 -7.54
C ILE A 136 20.65 6.32 -6.06
N GLY A 137 19.72 6.77 -5.21
CA GLY A 137 19.95 6.97 -3.79
C GLY A 137 19.99 5.70 -2.94
N LEU A 138 20.38 4.56 -3.50
CA LEU A 138 20.43 3.27 -2.82
C LEU A 138 21.89 2.82 -2.66
N SER A 139 22.28 2.45 -1.45
CA SER A 139 23.62 1.96 -1.11
C SER A 139 23.55 0.94 0.03
N ARG A 140 24.61 0.17 0.24
CA ARG A 140 24.74 -0.75 1.36
C ARG A 140 25.07 0.05 2.63
N GLY A 141 24.32 -0.15 3.70
CA GLY A 141 24.50 0.58 4.97
C GLY A 141 25.81 0.23 5.69
N GLU A 142 26.14 0.97 6.76
CA GLU A 142 27.39 0.83 7.52
C GLU A 142 27.69 -0.59 8.06
N GLN A 143 26.67 -1.43 8.24
CA GLN A 143 26.83 -2.83 8.67
C GLN A 143 27.01 -3.81 7.50
N GLN A 144 27.05 -3.32 6.25
CA GLN A 144 27.24 -4.08 5.01
C GLN A 144 26.28 -5.26 4.79
N ASP A 145 25.13 -5.30 5.49
CA ASP A 145 24.14 -6.38 5.37
C ASP A 145 22.75 -5.89 4.89
N GLU A 146 22.53 -4.57 4.78
CA GLU A 146 21.22 -4.00 4.42
C GLU A 146 21.34 -2.88 3.37
N TRP A 147 20.49 -2.92 2.35
CA TRP A 147 20.31 -1.82 1.40
C TRP A 147 19.51 -0.68 2.04
N LYS A 148 20.04 0.54 1.97
CA LYS A 148 19.46 1.75 2.55
C LYS A 148 19.36 2.88 1.54
N TRP A 149 18.23 3.55 1.57
CA TRP A 149 18.03 4.79 0.85
C TRP A 149 18.76 5.95 1.53
N VAL A 150 19.10 6.99 0.77
CA VAL A 150 19.74 8.20 1.28
C VAL A 150 18.96 8.91 2.39
N ASN A 151 17.64 8.69 2.49
CA ASN A 151 16.80 9.19 3.59
C ASN A 151 16.86 8.33 4.89
N GLY A 152 17.66 7.26 4.89
CA GLY A 152 17.85 6.35 6.03
C GLY A 152 16.84 5.21 6.13
N THR A 153 15.86 5.13 5.23
CA THR A 153 14.90 4.02 5.19
C THR A 153 15.52 2.78 4.56
N ASN A 154 15.17 1.59 5.07
CA ASN A 154 15.61 0.32 4.50
C ASN A 154 14.85 0.03 3.20
N LEU A 155 15.49 -0.69 2.28
CA LEU A 155 14.82 -1.20 1.09
C LEU A 155 13.78 -2.26 1.48
N GLU A 156 12.51 -2.03 1.11
CA GLU A 156 11.45 -3.00 1.32
C GLU A 156 11.26 -3.92 0.10
N GLY A 157 11.65 -5.19 0.27
CA GLY A 157 11.49 -6.24 -0.74
C GLY A 157 12.50 -6.17 -1.89
N THR A 158 12.36 -7.06 -2.87
CA THR A 158 13.19 -7.13 -4.07
C THR A 158 12.43 -6.50 -5.22
N ARG A 159 12.68 -5.23 -5.54
CA ARG A 159 12.02 -4.57 -6.67
C ARG A 159 13.06 -4.03 -7.64
N PHE A 160 12.72 -4.13 -8.92
CA PHE A 160 13.42 -3.50 -10.05
C PHE A 160 14.89 -3.89 -10.28
N TRP A 161 15.49 -4.74 -9.45
CA TRP A 161 16.76 -5.42 -9.74
C TRP A 161 16.72 -6.14 -11.08
N GLU A 162 17.84 -6.12 -11.79
CA GLU A 162 18.05 -6.92 -12.99
C GLU A 162 18.03 -8.42 -12.63
N ASP A 163 17.54 -9.25 -13.56
CA ASP A 163 17.37 -10.69 -13.31
C ASP A 163 18.73 -11.34 -12.99
N GLY A 164 18.94 -11.68 -11.72
CA GLY A 164 20.20 -12.27 -11.22
C GLY A 164 21.08 -11.31 -10.42
N GLU A 165 20.72 -10.02 -10.32
CA GLU A 165 21.43 -9.01 -9.52
C GLU A 165 21.01 -9.05 -8.05
N LEU A 166 21.63 -9.99 -7.35
CA LEU A 166 22.08 -9.92 -5.95
C LEU A 166 23.43 -10.68 -5.88
N ASN A 167 24.21 -10.62 -6.95
CA ASN A 167 25.34 -11.51 -7.17
C ASN A 167 26.56 -11.11 -6.32
N ASN A 168 26.57 -9.87 -5.81
CA ASN A 168 27.64 -9.31 -4.99
C ASN A 168 29.00 -9.69 -5.59
N ASN A 169 29.23 -9.32 -6.86
CA ASN A 169 30.28 -9.88 -7.72
C ASN A 169 31.69 -9.53 -7.18
N GLY A 170 32.12 -10.26 -6.14
CA GLY A 170 33.38 -10.01 -5.43
C GLY A 170 33.28 -9.16 -4.16
N GLY A 171 32.10 -8.76 -3.68
CA GLY A 171 31.97 -8.09 -2.38
C GLY A 171 32.19 -6.56 -2.36
N ILE A 172 32.23 -5.89 -3.50
CA ILE A 172 32.71 -4.50 -3.64
C ILE A 172 31.62 -3.55 -4.21
N GLU A 173 30.47 -4.10 -4.60
CA GLU A 173 29.37 -3.37 -5.25
C GLU A 173 28.36 -2.89 -4.20
N ASP A 174 28.75 -1.87 -3.44
CA ASP A 174 27.97 -1.31 -2.32
C ASP A 174 27.03 -0.15 -2.74
N CYS A 175 27.00 0.23 -4.03
CA CYS A 175 26.18 1.30 -4.55
C CYS A 175 25.30 0.80 -5.70
N VAL A 176 24.17 1.47 -5.97
CA VAL A 176 23.21 1.01 -6.98
C VAL A 176 23.06 2.03 -8.09
N GLU A 177 23.16 1.55 -9.31
CA GLU A 177 22.90 2.29 -10.52
C GLU A 177 21.64 1.78 -11.24
N PHE A 178 21.00 2.67 -12.00
CA PHE A 178 19.96 2.35 -12.95
C PHE A 178 20.57 2.11 -14.34
N SER A 179 20.46 0.87 -14.81
CA SER A 179 20.98 0.46 -16.11
C SER A 179 19.99 0.85 -17.19
N ARG A 180 20.41 1.74 -18.09
CA ARG A 180 19.60 2.13 -19.26
C ARG A 180 19.35 0.97 -20.23
N PHE A 181 20.16 -0.09 -20.17
CA PHE A 181 20.10 -1.19 -21.12
C PHE A 181 19.04 -2.21 -20.72
N THR A 182 18.99 -2.55 -19.44
CA THR A 182 18.05 -3.53 -18.88
C THR A 182 16.82 -2.88 -18.26
N ALA A 183 16.86 -1.56 -18.09
CA ALA A 183 15.82 -0.75 -17.47
C ALA A 183 15.52 -1.20 -16.03
N ALA A 184 16.57 -1.63 -15.34
CA ALA A 184 16.56 -2.24 -14.02
C ALA A 184 17.70 -1.67 -13.15
N TRP A 185 17.70 -2.03 -11.87
CA TRP A 185 18.77 -1.70 -10.93
C TRP A 185 19.87 -2.75 -10.98
N ASN A 186 21.10 -2.28 -10.83
CA ASN A 186 22.28 -3.11 -10.78
C ASN A 186 23.21 -2.55 -9.69
N ASP A 187 23.80 -3.44 -8.89
CA ASP A 187 24.85 -3.04 -7.97
C ASP A 187 26.15 -2.76 -8.74
N ALA A 188 26.91 -1.77 -8.28
CA ALA A 188 28.15 -1.35 -8.89
C ALA A 188 29.14 -0.82 -7.84
N PRO A 189 30.46 -0.86 -8.12
CA PRO A 189 31.45 -0.27 -7.24
C PRO A 189 31.21 1.23 -7.08
N CYS A 190 31.19 1.73 -5.85
CA CYS A 190 30.85 3.13 -5.56
C CYS A 190 31.84 4.15 -6.15
N ASP A 191 33.05 3.72 -6.51
CA ASP A 191 34.12 4.50 -7.13
C ASP A 191 34.03 4.59 -8.67
N GLU A 192 33.10 3.85 -9.29
CA GLU A 192 32.76 4.05 -10.69
C GLU A 192 32.09 5.42 -10.91
N THR A 193 32.24 5.95 -12.11
CA THR A 193 31.67 7.26 -12.44
C THR A 193 30.47 7.14 -13.38
N PHE A 194 29.30 7.54 -12.91
CA PHE A 194 28.06 7.55 -13.70
C PHE A 194 27.36 8.91 -13.65
N SER A 195 26.38 9.09 -14.54
CA SER A 195 25.42 10.20 -14.42
C SER A 195 24.61 10.03 -13.14
N TRP A 196 23.90 11.06 -12.68
CA TRP A 196 23.13 10.97 -11.43
C TRP A 196 21.82 11.76 -11.52
N VAL A 197 20.87 11.39 -10.66
CA VAL A 197 19.58 12.09 -10.54
C VAL A 197 19.37 12.50 -9.09
N CYS A 198 19.08 13.78 -8.90
CA CYS A 198 18.70 14.33 -7.59
C CYS A 198 17.17 14.48 -7.49
N GLU A 199 16.64 14.39 -6.27
CA GLU A 199 15.26 14.75 -5.96
C GLU A 199 15.14 15.59 -4.68
N HIS A 200 14.16 16.50 -4.67
CA HIS A 200 13.72 17.33 -3.55
C HIS A 200 12.19 17.34 -3.47
#